data_AF-A0A348ZYK0-F1
#
_entry.id   AF-A0A348ZYK0-F1
#
_cell.length_a   1.000
_cell.length_b   1.000
_cell.length_c   1.000
_cell.angle_alpha   90.00
_cell.angle_beta   90.00
_cell.angle_gamma   90.00
#
_symmetry.space_group_name_H-M   'P 1'
#
loop_
_entity.id
_entity.type
_entity.pdbx_description
1 polymer ?
#
loop_
_entity_poly.entity_id
_entity_poly.type
_entity_poly.pdbx_seq_one_letter_code
_entity_poly.pdbx_strand_id
1 'polypeptide(L)'
;LGSIDFSNIFTVLKEGKTPGPYATVAAAKAAGAVTINWGVFINTVINFLIVAFAIFLMVKTVNKMRREQEAPPAEPTTKDCPYCLSAIPLKATRCPHCTSEIKG
;
A
#
# COMPACT_ATOMS: atom_id res chain seq x y z
N LEU A 1 21.32 6.56 -18.02
CA LEU A 1 21.06 7.59 -16.99
C LEU A 1 20.62 6.87 -15.72
N GLY A 2 21.49 6.76 -14.71
CA GLY A 2 21.18 6.02 -13.47
C GLY A 2 22.36 5.37 -12.75
N SER A 3 23.60 5.79 -13.03
CA SER A 3 24.81 5.31 -12.36
C SER A 3 25.03 6.01 -11.01
N ILE A 4 24.05 5.92 -10.11
CA ILE A 4 24.25 6.29 -8.70
C ILE A 4 24.68 5.02 -7.98
N ASP A 5 25.97 4.70 -8.04
CA ASP A 5 26.54 3.49 -7.45
C ASP A 5 26.91 3.73 -5.97
N PHE A 6 25.93 3.54 -5.09
CA PHE A 6 26.17 3.58 -3.65
C PHE A 6 26.91 2.35 -3.13
N SER A 7 27.07 1.28 -3.93
CA SER A 7 27.52 -0.04 -3.47
C SER A 7 28.90 -0.05 -2.83
N ASN A 8 29.75 0.91 -3.20
CA ASN A 8 31.11 1.06 -2.67
C ASN A 8 31.22 1.99 -1.45
N ILE A 9 30.09 2.40 -0.87
CA ILE A 9 30.07 3.06 0.44
C ILE A 9 30.05 1.97 1.53
N PHE A 10 31.22 1.73 2.13
CA PHE A 10 31.37 0.79 3.22
C PHE A 10 32.33 1.31 4.27
N THR A 11 32.07 0.97 5.53
CA THR A 11 32.96 1.27 6.65
C THR A 11 33.65 -0.02 7.07
N VAL A 12 34.97 0.02 7.20
CA VAL A 12 35.77 -1.11 7.69
C VAL A 12 35.74 -1.07 9.21
N LEU A 13 35.19 -2.11 9.83
CA LEU A 13 35.15 -2.24 11.28
C LEU A 13 36.38 -2.94 11.85
N LYS A 14 36.91 -3.90 11.10
CA LYS A 14 38.09 -4.67 11.47
C LYS A 14 38.88 -4.96 10.22
N GLU A 15 40.16 -4.61 10.25
CA GLU A 15 41.09 -4.92 9.16
C GLU A 15 41.26 -6.44 9.05
N GLY A 16 41.40 -6.89 7.79
CA GLY A 16 41.62 -8.28 7.46
C GLY A 16 43.09 -8.68 7.58
N LYS A 17 43.46 -9.79 6.93
CA LYS A 17 44.85 -10.28 6.88
C LYS A 17 45.82 -9.29 6.22
N THR A 18 45.34 -8.48 5.30
CA THR A 18 46.11 -7.42 4.64
C THR A 18 45.61 -6.06 5.13
N PRO A 19 46.41 -5.28 5.88
CA PRO A 19 45.99 -3.96 6.36
C PRO A 19 45.69 -3.01 5.18
N GLY A 20 44.63 -2.21 5.32
CA GLY A 20 44.04 -1.37 4.26
C GLY A 20 44.75 -0.02 4.08
N PRO A 21 44.36 0.80 3.07
CA PRO A 21 42.97 1.01 2.63
C PRO A 21 42.49 0.09 1.48
N TYR A 22 41.22 -0.33 1.54
CA TYR A 22 40.58 -1.13 0.49
C TYR A 22 39.74 -0.24 -0.44
N ALA A 23 39.94 -0.38 -1.75
CA ALA A 23 39.23 0.43 -2.76
C ALA A 23 37.79 -0.01 -3.03
N THR A 24 37.42 -1.27 -2.72
CA THR A 24 36.10 -1.83 -3.01
C THR A 24 35.65 -2.78 -1.90
N VAL A 25 34.32 -2.97 -1.77
CA VAL A 25 33.74 -3.97 -0.85
C VAL A 25 34.27 -5.37 -1.15
N ALA A 26 34.47 -5.69 -2.43
CA ALA A 26 35.00 -6.97 -2.86
C ALA A 26 36.45 -7.18 -2.38
N ALA A 27 37.30 -6.15 -2.48
CA ALA A 27 38.67 -6.20 -1.98
C ALA A 27 38.73 -6.33 -0.45
N ALA A 28 37.87 -5.61 0.27
CA ALA A 28 37.80 -5.70 1.72
C ALA A 28 37.31 -7.08 2.20
N LYS A 29 36.29 -7.65 1.54
CA LYS A 29 35.82 -9.03 1.82
C LYS A 29 36.89 -10.07 1.51
N ALA A 30 37.61 -9.93 0.39
CA ALA A 30 38.69 -10.85 0.01
C ALA A 30 39.87 -10.81 0.99
N ALA A 31 40.16 -9.64 1.57
CA ALA A 31 41.14 -9.48 2.64
C ALA A 31 40.70 -10.10 3.98
N GLY A 32 39.44 -10.53 4.11
CA GLY A 32 38.85 -10.97 5.37
C GLY A 32 38.54 -9.83 6.33
N ALA A 33 38.47 -8.59 5.83
CA ALA A 33 38.08 -7.44 6.62
C ALA A 33 36.57 -7.48 6.88
N VAL A 34 36.17 -7.13 8.10
CA VAL A 34 34.75 -7.00 8.45
C VAL A 34 34.30 -5.61 8.03
N THR A 35 33.42 -5.54 7.03
CA THR A 35 32.86 -4.27 6.53
C THR A 35 31.35 -4.19 6.74
N ILE A 36 30.87 -3.00 7.12
CA ILE A 36 29.45 -2.66 6.99
C ILE A 36 29.25 -1.99 5.65
N ASN A 37 28.45 -2.63 4.78
CA ASN A 37 28.18 -2.16 3.42
C ASN A 37 26.87 -1.36 3.38
N TRP A 38 26.91 -0.12 3.87
CA TRP A 38 25.77 0.79 3.88
C TRP A 38 25.21 1.05 2.49
N GLY A 39 26.09 1.08 1.50
CA GLY A 39 25.75 1.26 0.09
C GLY A 39 24.69 0.31 -0.44
N VAL A 40 24.91 -0.99 -0.22
CA VAL A 40 24.03 -2.05 -0.70
C VAL A 40 22.71 -2.05 0.06
N PHE A 41 22.73 -1.73 1.36
CA PHE A 41 21.53 -1.63 2.17
C PHE A 41 20.62 -0.50 1.67
N ILE A 42 21.17 0.70 1.47
CA ILE A 42 20.42 1.85 0.95
C ILE A 42 19.87 1.57 -0.45
N ASN A 43 20.65 0.94 -1.32
CA ASN A 43 20.18 0.56 -2.65
C ASN A 43 18.97 -0.39 -2.57
N THR A 44 19.04 -1.41 -1.71
CA THR A 44 17.94 -2.35 -1.49
C THR A 44 16.69 -1.65 -0.97
N VAL A 45 16.84 -0.73 0.00
CA VAL A 45 15.73 0.07 0.54
C VAL A 45 15.10 0.95 -0.54
N ILE A 46 15.91 1.64 -1.35
CA ILE A 46 15.42 2.48 -2.46
C ILE A 46 14.64 1.62 -3.47
N ASN A 47 15.18 0.48 -3.88
CA ASN A 47 14.51 -0.41 -4.82
C ASN A 47 13.18 -0.93 -4.25
N PHE A 48 13.17 -1.35 -2.99
CA PHE A 48 11.95 -1.77 -2.30
C PHE A 48 10.90 -0.65 -2.27
N LEU A 49 11.30 0.59 -1.95
CA LEU A 49 10.40 1.74 -1.93
C LEU A 49 9.85 2.08 -3.32
N ILE A 50 10.68 2.01 -4.37
CA ILE A 50 10.23 2.25 -5.76
C ILE A 50 9.18 1.22 -6.16
N VAL A 51 9.45 -0.06 -5.93
CA VAL A 51 8.54 -1.16 -6.28
C VAL A 51 7.24 -1.07 -5.46
N ALA A 52 7.35 -0.82 -4.15
CA ALA A 52 6.19 -0.66 -3.27
C ALA A 52 5.32 0.54 -3.70
N PHE A 53 5.95 1.66 -4.04
CA PHE A 53 5.24 2.85 -4.53
C PHE A 53 4.55 2.60 -5.87
N ALA A 54 5.21 1.90 -6.80
CA ALA A 54 4.62 1.52 -8.09
C ALA A 54 3.38 0.62 -7.91
N ILE A 55 3.48 -0.42 -7.06
CA ILE A 55 2.36 -1.32 -6.75
C ILE A 55 1.23 -0.53 -6.06
N PHE A 56 1.56 0.36 -5.12
CA PHE A 56 0.58 1.20 -4.44
C PHE A 56 -0.22 2.07 -5.43
N LEU A 57 0.45 2.72 -6.38
CA LEU A 57 -0.20 3.51 -7.42
C LEU A 57 -1.07 2.65 -8.35
N MET A 58 -0.60 1.45 -8.70
CA MET A 58 -1.37 0.51 -9.52
C MET A 58 -2.66 0.09 -8.81
N VAL A 59 -2.57 -0.37 -7.56
CA VAL A 59 -3.74 -0.77 -6.76
C VAL A 59 -4.69 0.40 -6.54
N LYS A 60 -4.17 1.59 -6.24
CA LYS A 60 -4.97 2.81 -6.08
C LYS A 60 -5.75 3.14 -7.35
N THR A 61 -5.10 3.05 -8.51
CA THR A 61 -5.73 3.32 -9.81
C THR A 61 -6.83 2.30 -10.12
N VAL A 62 -6.54 1.00 -9.95
CA VAL A 62 -7.53 -0.07 -10.16
C VAL A 62 -8.72 0.08 -9.21
N ASN A 63 -8.47 0.34 -7.92
CA ASN A 63 -9.56 0.55 -6.95
C ASN A 63 -10.39 1.80 -7.27
N LYS A 64 -9.76 2.89 -7.73
CA LYS A 64 -10.47 4.10 -8.17
C LYS A 64 -11.36 3.80 -9.38
N MET A 65 -10.84 3.12 -10.39
CA MET A 65 -11.60 2.77 -11.61
C MET A 65 -12.76 1.82 -11.29
N ARG A 66 -12.55 0.82 -10.43
CA ARG A 66 -13.62 -0.09 -10.00
C ARG A 66 -14.73 0.65 -9.25
N ARG A 67 -14.38 1.61 -8.40
CA ARG A 67 -15.36 2.42 -7.67
C ARG A 67 -16.12 3.40 -8.57
N GLU A 68 -15.56 3.76 -9.72
CA GLU A 68 -16.22 4.60 -10.73
C GLU A 68 -17.14 3.78 -11.65
N GLN A 69 -16.89 2.47 -11.77
CA GLN A 69 -17.72 1.52 -12.52
C GLN A 69 -18.83 0.86 -11.68
N GLU A 70 -18.66 0.77 -10.37
CA GLU A 70 -19.76 0.45 -9.47
C GLU A 70 -20.77 1.60 -9.52
N ALA A 71 -21.91 1.34 -10.15
CA ALA A 71 -23.05 2.24 -10.13
C ALA A 71 -23.30 2.72 -8.69
N PRO A 72 -23.66 4.00 -8.47
CA PRO A 72 -23.95 4.50 -7.13
C PRO A 72 -24.85 3.51 -6.40
N PRO A 73 -24.56 3.20 -5.12
CA PRO A 73 -25.33 2.20 -4.38
C PRO A 73 -26.81 2.50 -4.58
N ALA A 74 -27.54 1.48 -5.05
CA ALA A 74 -28.94 1.63 -5.43
C ALA A 74 -29.66 2.42 -4.33
N GLU A 75 -30.29 3.52 -4.72
CA GLU A 75 -31.02 4.37 -3.77
C GLU A 75 -31.94 3.48 -2.93
N PRO A 76 -31.98 3.66 -1.59
CA PRO A 76 -32.71 2.76 -0.73
C PRO A 76 -34.18 2.73 -1.14
N THR A 77 -34.64 1.63 -1.72
CA THR A 77 -36.02 1.49 -2.23
C THR A 77 -37.05 1.34 -1.11
N THR A 78 -36.58 1.20 0.13
CA THR A 78 -37.38 0.91 1.32
C THR A 78 -37.13 1.93 2.43
N LYS A 79 -38.20 2.32 3.14
CA LYS A 79 -38.17 3.03 4.43
C LYS A 79 -38.70 2.12 5.53
N ASP A 80 -38.35 2.39 6.78
CA ASP A 80 -38.94 1.69 7.91
C ASP A 80 -40.29 2.28 8.28
N CYS A 81 -41.26 1.42 8.58
CA CYS A 81 -42.56 1.86 9.07
C CYS A 81 -42.43 2.38 10.51
N PRO A 82 -42.92 3.60 10.84
CA PRO A 82 -42.79 4.16 12.19
C PRO A 82 -43.62 3.44 13.26
N TYR A 83 -44.56 2.57 12.87
CA TYR A 83 -45.45 1.87 13.79
C TYR A 83 -45.00 0.43 14.09
N CYS A 84 -44.52 -0.30 13.08
CA CYS A 84 -44.19 -1.72 13.21
C CYS A 84 -42.75 -2.06 12.83
N LEU A 85 -41.95 -1.07 12.41
CA LEU A 85 -40.52 -1.21 12.05
C LEU A 85 -40.24 -2.20 10.90
N SER A 86 -41.27 -2.60 10.15
CA SER A 86 -41.08 -3.38 8.92
C SER A 86 -40.55 -2.49 7.79
N ALA A 87 -39.64 -3.01 6.98
CA ALA A 87 -39.20 -2.37 5.74
C ALA A 87 -40.33 -2.34 4.71
N ILE A 88 -40.68 -1.14 4.23
CA ILE A 88 -41.78 -0.88 3.29
C ILE A 88 -41.29 -0.05 2.09
N PRO A 89 -41.96 -0.11 0.93
CA PRO A 89 -41.59 0.73 -0.22
C PRO A 89 -41.63 2.23 0.11
N LEU A 90 -40.69 3.03 -0.40
CA LEU A 90 -40.61 4.48 -0.14
C LEU A 90 -41.94 5.23 -0.41
N LYS A 91 -42.65 4.86 -1.48
CA LYS A 91 -43.91 5.48 -1.91
C LYS A 91 -45.16 4.89 -1.24
N ALA A 92 -45.01 3.96 -0.31
CA ALA A 92 -46.15 3.34 0.37
C ALA A 92 -46.87 4.38 1.25
N THR A 93 -48.14 4.61 0.94
CA THR A 93 -49.07 5.40 1.76
C THR A 93 -49.72 4.57 2.88
N ARG A 94 -49.59 3.24 2.81
CA ARG A 94 -50.13 2.30 3.80
C ARG A 94 -49.19 1.11 4.01
N CYS A 95 -48.99 0.73 5.28
CA CYS A 95 -48.14 -0.41 5.63
C CYS A 95 -48.83 -1.75 5.28
N PRO A 96 -48.17 -2.70 4.58
CA PRO A 96 -48.73 -4.03 4.34
C PRO A 96 -48.73 -4.93 5.60
N HIS A 97 -47.87 -4.64 6.58
CA HIS A 97 -47.70 -5.50 7.76
C HIS A 97 -48.65 -5.14 8.91
N CYS A 98 -48.81 -3.85 9.21
CA CYS A 98 -49.68 -3.38 10.30
C CYS A 98 -50.88 -2.56 9.83
N THR A 99 -51.07 -2.40 8.51
CA THR A 99 -52.20 -1.66 7.89
C THR A 99 -52.34 -0.18 8.26
N SER A 100 -51.37 0.40 9.00
CA SER A 100 -51.33 1.82 9.36
C SER A 100 -51.14 2.71 8.13
N GLU A 101 -51.79 3.87 8.12
CA GLU A 101 -51.53 4.92 7.13
C GLU A 101 -50.23 5.65 7.47
N ILE A 102 -49.41 5.89 6.45
CA ILE A 102 -48.10 6.51 6.59
C ILE A 102 -48.12 7.76 5.72
N LYS A 103 -47.85 8.91 6.32
CA LYS A 103 -47.68 10.14 5.55
C LYS A 103 -46.41 9.99 4.71
N GLY A 104 -46.60 10.08 3.39
CA GLY A 104 -45.58 9.89 2.37
C GLY A 104 -44.32 10.69 2.65
#